data_AF-A0A7S2M0U6-F1
#
_entry.id   AF-A0A7S2M0U6-F1
#
_cell.length_a   1.000
_cell.length_b   1.000
_cell.length_c   1.000
_cell.angle_alpha   90.00
_cell.angle_beta   90.00
_cell.angle_gamma   90.00
#
_symmetry.space_group_name_H-M   'P 1'
#
loop_
_entity.id
_entity.type
_entity.pdbx_description
1 polymer ?
#
loop_
_entity_poly.entity_id
_entity_poly.type
_entity_poly.pdbx_seq_one_letter_code
_entity_poly.pdbx_strand_id
1 'polypeptide(L)'
;LKMQYEEGASVFQCDGYMLLSNTVLDIAPGVQTNVIGTHPRCPGLRCPIGGEFKTALNTPVFFAVWDSIIENGVYKDFAWTVKADPDAVFFPQRLQALLANHQEAATGTYLNNCRRGMHGPLEVFSRMAVQTWSQGRARCIAHFQNVCSGDCKWGED
;
A
#
# COMPACT_ATOMS: atom_id res chain seq x y z
N LEU A 1 -9.62 6.84 11.57
CA LEU A 1 -10.49 5.82 10.94
C LEU A 1 -11.89 5.72 11.56
N LYS A 2 -12.08 5.66 12.89
CA LYS A 2 -13.42 5.54 13.51
C LYS A 2 -14.48 6.51 12.94
N MET A 3 -14.18 7.81 12.93
CA MET A 3 -15.09 8.82 12.34
C MET A 3 -15.36 8.55 10.84
N GLN A 4 -14.35 8.19 10.06
CA GLN A 4 -14.54 7.87 8.63
C GLN A 4 -15.47 6.66 8.45
N TYR A 5 -15.44 5.68 9.36
CA TYR A 5 -16.36 4.54 9.33
C TYR A 5 -17.80 4.96 9.65
N GLU A 6 -17.99 5.76 10.70
CA GLU A 6 -19.31 6.26 11.14
C GLU A 6 -19.99 7.09 10.04
N GLU A 7 -19.22 7.90 9.31
CA GLU A 7 -19.70 8.71 8.20
C GLU A 7 -19.77 7.95 6.87
N GLY A 8 -19.36 6.67 6.84
CA GLY A 8 -19.27 5.88 5.60
C GLY A 8 -18.47 6.61 4.54
N ALA A 9 -17.25 7.04 4.88
CA ALA A 9 -16.38 7.90 4.07
C ALA A 9 -15.01 7.25 3.80
N SER A 10 -14.25 7.83 2.86
CA SER A 10 -12.92 7.35 2.49
C SER A 10 -12.95 5.86 2.11
N VAL A 11 -11.98 5.06 2.56
CA VAL A 11 -11.84 3.62 2.27
C VAL A 11 -13.11 2.80 2.58
N PHE A 12 -13.99 3.28 3.45
CA PHE A 12 -15.25 2.60 3.79
C PHE A 12 -16.36 2.76 2.74
N GLN A 13 -16.12 3.52 1.67
CA GLN A 13 -17.01 3.58 0.49
C GLN A 13 -16.55 2.67 -0.65
N CYS A 14 -15.45 1.94 -0.48
CA CYS A 14 -15.03 0.91 -1.43
C CYS A 14 -15.92 -0.34 -1.33
N ASP A 15 -15.94 -1.16 -2.39
CA ASP A 15 -16.67 -2.43 -2.43
C ASP A 15 -16.19 -3.45 -1.38
N GLY A 16 -14.96 -3.26 -0.88
CA GLY A 16 -14.37 -3.96 0.24
C GLY A 16 -13.17 -3.20 0.78
N TYR A 17 -12.78 -3.49 2.02
CA TYR A 17 -11.64 -2.85 2.66
C TYR A 17 -10.91 -3.82 3.58
N MET A 18 -9.61 -3.56 3.76
CA MET A 18 -8.75 -4.22 4.72
C MET A 18 -7.96 -3.13 5.45
N LEU A 19 -8.03 -3.11 6.77
CA LEU A 19 -7.26 -2.18 7.59
C LEU A 19 -6.03 -2.91 8.13
N LEU A 20 -4.85 -2.29 8.09
CA LEU A 20 -3.58 -2.90 8.48
C LEU A 20 -2.94 -2.12 9.62
N SER A 21 -2.39 -2.84 10.60
CA SER A 21 -1.67 -2.26 11.75
C SER A 21 -0.71 -3.29 12.33
N ASN A 22 0.26 -2.87 13.15
CA ASN A 22 1.10 -3.81 13.92
C ASN A 22 0.40 -4.36 15.18
N THR A 23 -0.84 -3.96 15.44
CA THR A 23 -1.68 -4.45 16.53
C THR A 23 -3.13 -4.60 16.07
N VAL A 24 -3.91 -5.38 16.80
CA VAL A 24 -5.36 -5.39 16.64
C VAL A 24 -5.92 -4.11 17.26
N LEU A 25 -6.67 -3.35 16.47
CA LEU A 25 -7.37 -2.14 16.90
C LEU A 25 -8.84 -2.30 16.55
N ASP A 26 -9.72 -2.08 17.53
CA ASP A 26 -11.16 -1.97 17.30
C ASP A 26 -11.48 -0.61 16.71
N ILE A 27 -11.80 -0.57 15.41
CA ILE A 27 -12.13 0.67 14.71
C ILE A 27 -13.62 0.98 14.87
N ALA A 28 -14.46 -0.05 14.77
CA ALA A 28 -15.90 -0.02 14.97
C ALA A 28 -16.43 -1.43 15.29
N PRO A 29 -17.70 -1.62 15.72
CA PRO A 29 -18.24 -2.95 15.96
C PRO A 29 -18.10 -3.86 14.73
N GLY A 30 -17.34 -4.96 14.89
CA GLY A 30 -17.06 -5.92 13.81
C GLY A 30 -15.98 -5.48 12.81
N VAL A 31 -15.31 -4.34 13.03
CA VAL A 31 -14.25 -3.82 12.16
C VAL A 31 -12.96 -3.66 12.93
N GLN A 32 -12.01 -4.55 12.61
CA GLN A 32 -10.70 -4.61 13.24
C GLN A 32 -9.58 -4.53 12.19
N THR A 33 -8.39 -4.14 12.64
CA THR A 33 -7.18 -4.20 11.83
C THR A 33 -6.64 -5.63 11.72
N ASN A 34 -6.09 -5.96 10.55
CA ASN A 34 -5.28 -7.15 10.35
C ASN A 34 -3.85 -6.82 10.76
N VAL A 35 -3.25 -7.73 11.53
CA VAL A 35 -1.92 -7.53 12.08
C VAL A 35 -0.86 -7.83 11.03
N ILE A 36 0.01 -6.87 10.78
CA ILE A 36 1.20 -7.04 9.95
C ILE A 36 2.45 -7.21 10.83
N GLY A 37 3.44 -7.94 10.31
CA GLY A 37 4.75 -8.05 10.93
C GLY A 37 5.46 -6.70 11.02
N THR A 38 6.44 -6.60 11.92
CA THR A 38 7.34 -5.44 11.99
C THR A 38 8.73 -5.82 11.52
N HIS A 39 9.46 -4.84 10.96
CA HIS A 39 10.83 -5.03 10.54
C HIS A 39 11.79 -4.60 11.66
N PRO A 40 12.95 -5.26 11.88
CA PRO A 40 13.90 -4.87 12.94
C PRO A 40 14.39 -3.41 12.84
N ARG A 41 14.47 -2.86 11.63
CA ARG A 41 14.77 -1.43 11.39
C ARG A 41 13.62 -0.47 11.69
N CYS A 42 12.40 -1.00 11.76
CA CYS A 42 11.17 -0.25 11.98
C CYS A 42 10.29 -0.91 13.06
N PRO A 43 10.78 -1.01 14.31
CA PRO A 43 10.02 -1.64 15.38
C PRO A 43 8.72 -0.88 15.63
N GLY A 44 7.60 -1.61 15.71
CA GLY A 44 6.27 -1.01 15.87
C GLY A 44 5.90 -0.02 14.77
N LEU A 45 6.37 -0.24 13.53
CA LEU A 45 6.18 0.62 12.36
C LEU A 45 6.82 2.01 12.46
N ARG A 46 7.71 2.22 13.44
CA ARG A 46 8.46 3.48 13.59
C ARG A 46 9.85 3.32 13.00
N CYS A 47 10.14 4.07 11.95
CA CYS A 47 11.41 3.99 11.24
C CYS A 47 12.32 5.20 11.57
N PRO A 48 13.66 5.03 11.50
CA PRO A 48 14.57 6.15 11.61
C PRO A 48 14.41 7.12 10.44
N ILE A 49 14.72 8.39 10.68
CA ILE A 49 14.83 9.42 9.65
C ILE A 49 16.26 9.45 9.12
N GLY A 50 16.44 9.48 7.81
CA GLY A 50 17.77 9.47 7.23
C GLY A 50 17.80 9.51 5.70
N GLY A 51 18.87 8.93 5.15
CA GLY A 51 19.08 8.93 3.70
C GLY A 51 19.46 10.29 3.12
N GLU A 52 19.47 10.34 1.80
CA GLU A 52 19.72 11.55 1.00
C GLU A 52 18.62 12.60 1.21
N PHE A 53 17.37 12.16 1.34
CA PHE A 53 16.20 13.03 1.40
C PHE A 53 15.79 13.44 2.83
N LYS A 54 16.43 12.90 3.87
CA LYS A 54 16.10 13.17 5.29
C LYS A 54 14.65 12.87 5.64
N THR A 55 14.09 11.80 5.06
CA THR A 55 12.73 11.29 5.32
C THR A 55 12.76 9.98 6.11
N ALA A 56 11.59 9.45 6.48
CA ALA A 56 11.47 8.17 7.17
C ALA A 56 11.93 7.01 6.28
N LEU A 57 12.75 6.10 6.80
CA LEU A 57 13.26 4.94 6.07
C LEU A 57 12.28 3.76 6.14
N ASN A 58 11.05 3.97 5.67
CA ASN A 58 9.88 3.12 5.90
C ASN A 58 9.55 2.12 4.79
N THR A 59 10.37 2.00 3.75
CA THR A 59 10.25 0.94 2.73
C THR A 59 9.96 -0.46 3.32
N PRO A 60 10.63 -0.91 4.42
CA PRO A 60 10.33 -2.22 5.01
C PRO A 60 8.92 -2.36 5.61
N VAL A 61 8.31 -1.25 6.05
CA VAL A 61 6.93 -1.24 6.55
C VAL A 61 5.95 -1.49 5.41
N PHE A 62 6.12 -0.81 4.28
CA PHE A 62 5.25 -1.00 3.11
C PHE A 62 5.44 -2.37 2.45
N PHE A 63 6.63 -2.95 2.55
CA PHE A 63 6.83 -4.35 2.21
C PHE A 63 5.96 -5.30 3.06
N ALA A 64 5.91 -5.10 4.39
CA ALA A 64 5.05 -5.90 5.26
C ALA A 64 3.56 -5.68 4.98
N VAL A 65 3.15 -4.46 4.61
CA VAL A 65 1.79 -4.15 4.14
C VAL A 65 1.45 -4.95 2.89
N TRP A 66 2.29 -4.87 1.85
CA TRP A 66 2.06 -5.58 0.59
C TRP A 66 2.12 -7.11 0.77
N ASP A 67 2.99 -7.62 1.63
CA ASP A 67 3.03 -9.04 2.00
C ASP A 67 1.68 -9.49 2.57
N SER A 68 1.11 -8.74 3.51
CA SER A 68 -0.20 -9.05 4.10
C SER A 68 -1.33 -9.05 3.06
N ILE A 69 -1.37 -8.06 2.16
CA ILE A 69 -2.37 -7.99 1.08
C ILE A 69 -2.26 -9.22 0.16
N ILE A 70 -1.03 -9.59 -0.22
CA ILE A 70 -0.76 -10.69 -1.14
C ILE A 70 -1.11 -12.04 -0.52
N GLU A 71 -0.68 -12.26 0.73
CA GLU A 71 -0.89 -13.52 1.47
C GLU A 71 -2.36 -13.78 1.78
N ASN A 72 -3.08 -12.74 2.19
CA ASN A 72 -4.51 -12.86 2.48
C ASN A 72 -5.34 -13.07 1.20
N GLY A 73 -4.90 -12.48 0.08
CA GLY A 73 -5.44 -12.76 -1.25
C GLY A 73 -6.78 -12.10 -1.57
N VAL A 74 -7.39 -11.35 -0.65
CA VAL A 74 -8.66 -10.63 -0.86
C VAL A 74 -8.63 -9.71 -2.09
N TYR A 75 -7.46 -9.17 -2.47
CA TYR A 75 -7.31 -8.36 -3.69
C TYR A 75 -7.76 -9.10 -4.97
N LYS A 76 -7.76 -10.43 -4.97
CA LYS A 76 -8.16 -11.26 -6.12
C LYS A 76 -9.65 -11.18 -6.41
N ASP A 77 -10.48 -10.80 -5.44
CA ASP A 77 -11.93 -10.69 -5.60
C ASP A 77 -12.33 -9.35 -6.23
N PHE A 78 -11.44 -8.37 -6.25
CA PHE A 78 -11.69 -7.03 -6.79
C PHE A 78 -10.94 -6.80 -8.11
N ALA A 79 -11.48 -5.92 -8.97
CA ALA A 79 -10.80 -5.56 -10.23
C ALA A 79 -9.60 -4.64 -9.98
N TRP A 80 -9.69 -3.82 -8.93
CA TRP A 80 -8.70 -2.82 -8.54
C TRP A 80 -8.45 -2.87 -7.05
N THR A 81 -7.21 -2.57 -6.65
CA THR A 81 -6.74 -2.45 -5.28
C THR A 81 -6.14 -1.06 -5.10
N VAL A 82 -6.50 -0.39 -4.00
CA VAL A 82 -5.94 0.90 -3.62
C VAL A 82 -5.30 0.78 -2.24
N LYS A 83 -4.00 1.04 -2.14
CA LYS A 83 -3.36 1.37 -0.85
C LYS A 83 -3.68 2.83 -0.57
N ALA A 84 -4.23 3.11 0.61
CA ALA A 84 -4.49 4.47 1.08
C ALA A 84 -3.90 4.65 2.48
N ASP A 85 -3.15 5.73 2.67
CA ASP A 85 -2.63 6.07 3.99
C ASP A 85 -3.76 6.55 4.93
N PRO A 86 -3.65 6.30 6.25
CA PRO A 86 -4.73 6.57 7.20
C PRO A 86 -5.03 8.06 7.39
N ASP A 87 -4.11 8.94 7.01
CA ASP A 87 -4.25 10.41 7.03
C ASP A 87 -4.61 11.00 5.65
N ALA A 88 -4.74 10.16 4.62
CA ALA A 88 -5.13 10.60 3.29
C ALA A 88 -6.63 10.96 3.22
N VAL A 89 -6.94 12.05 2.50
CA VAL A 89 -8.31 12.34 2.08
C VAL A 89 -8.56 11.63 0.75
N PHE A 90 -9.31 10.54 0.82
CA PHE A 90 -9.60 9.68 -0.33
C PHE A 90 -11.08 9.72 -0.71
N PHE A 91 -11.37 9.82 -2.01
CA PHE A 91 -12.72 9.86 -2.57
C PHE A 91 -12.92 8.69 -3.55
N PRO A 92 -13.42 7.53 -3.10
CA PRO A 92 -13.53 6.34 -3.96
C PRO A 92 -14.35 6.55 -5.22
N GLN A 93 -15.41 7.35 -5.18
CA GLN A 93 -16.27 7.60 -6.36
C GLN A 93 -15.52 8.35 -7.45
N ARG A 94 -14.62 9.27 -7.09
CA ARG A 94 -13.75 9.96 -8.06
C ARG A 94 -12.77 8.98 -8.71
N LEU A 95 -12.23 8.06 -7.92
CA LEU A 95 -11.35 7.01 -8.44
C LEU A 95 -12.14 6.05 -9.35
N GLN A 96 -13.32 5.58 -8.94
CA GLN A 96 -14.16 4.71 -9.77
C GLN A 96 -14.49 5.32 -11.13
N ALA A 97 -14.85 6.61 -11.17
CA ALA A 97 -15.09 7.32 -12.43
C ALA A 97 -13.84 7.37 -13.33
N LEU A 98 -12.64 7.51 -12.74
CA LEU A 98 -11.38 7.44 -13.49
C LEU A 98 -11.11 6.02 -13.98
N LEU A 99 -11.31 5.01 -13.12
CA LEU A 99 -11.05 3.59 -13.43
C LEU A 99 -11.99 3.04 -14.50
N ALA A 100 -13.19 3.59 -14.66
CA ALA A 100 -14.12 3.23 -15.74
C ALA A 100 -13.51 3.37 -17.15
N ASN A 101 -12.48 4.22 -17.30
CA ASN A 101 -11.77 4.44 -18.56
C ASN A 101 -10.48 3.61 -18.68
N HIS A 102 -10.17 2.74 -17.72
CA HIS A 102 -8.95 1.94 -17.69
C HIS A 102 -9.29 0.46 -17.78
N GLN A 103 -8.69 -0.22 -18.76
CA GLN A 103 -8.73 -1.67 -18.84
C GLN A 103 -7.50 -2.27 -18.16
N GLU A 104 -7.65 -3.46 -17.59
CA GLU A 104 -6.53 -4.23 -17.08
C GLU A 104 -5.70 -4.75 -18.27
N ALA A 105 -4.42 -4.36 -18.33
CA ALA A 105 -3.47 -4.91 -19.29
C ALA A 105 -3.07 -6.34 -18.90
N ALA A 106 -2.49 -7.09 -19.86
CA ALA A 106 -2.07 -8.48 -19.63
C ALA A 106 -1.04 -8.65 -18.50
N THR A 107 -0.20 -7.63 -18.27
CA THR A 107 0.78 -7.58 -17.15
C THR A 107 0.30 -6.68 -16.01
N GLY A 108 -0.99 -6.34 -16.00
CA GLY A 108 -1.59 -5.43 -15.05
C GLY A 108 -1.42 -3.95 -15.40
N THR A 109 -2.28 -3.15 -14.79
CA THR A 109 -2.29 -1.69 -14.91
C THR A 109 -2.01 -1.07 -13.54
N TYR A 110 -0.98 -0.22 -13.47
CA TYR A 110 -0.65 0.59 -12.30
C TYR A 110 -0.86 2.07 -12.65
N LEU A 111 -1.66 2.79 -11.88
CA LEU A 111 -1.85 4.22 -12.09
C LEU A 111 -0.76 5.00 -11.39
N ASN A 112 0.27 5.39 -12.14
CA ASN A 112 1.37 6.14 -11.60
C ASN A 112 1.02 7.63 -11.43
N ASN A 113 0.79 8.05 -10.18
CA ASN A 113 0.54 9.43 -9.79
C ASN A 113 1.80 10.18 -9.31
N CYS A 114 2.96 9.50 -9.23
CA CYS A 114 4.22 10.07 -8.78
C CYS A 114 5.35 9.81 -9.79
N ARG A 115 6.18 10.82 -10.09
CA ARG A 115 7.29 10.62 -11.06
C ARG A 115 8.29 9.53 -10.65
N ARG A 116 8.32 9.16 -9.36
CA ARG A 116 9.21 8.16 -8.79
C ARG A 116 8.59 6.76 -8.68
N GLY A 117 7.34 6.58 -9.12
CA GLY A 117 6.64 5.30 -9.10
C GLY A 117 5.78 5.11 -7.86
N MET A 118 5.86 3.93 -7.24
CA MET A 118 5.09 3.50 -6.06
C MET A 118 5.50 4.31 -4.84
N HIS A 119 4.84 5.45 -4.67
CA HIS A 119 5.18 6.50 -3.70
C HIS A 119 3.96 7.37 -3.41
N GLY A 120 3.71 7.64 -2.14
CA GLY A 120 2.72 8.58 -1.63
C GLY A 120 1.42 7.98 -1.09
N PRO A 121 0.44 8.85 -0.79
CA PRO A 121 -0.72 8.49 0.03
C PRO A 121 -1.73 7.55 -0.66
N LEU A 122 -1.61 7.37 -1.98
CA LEU A 122 -2.47 6.49 -2.77
C LEU A 122 -1.65 5.76 -3.82
N GLU A 123 -1.76 4.43 -3.83
CA GLU A 123 -1.21 3.57 -4.87
C GLU A 123 -2.32 2.69 -5.45
N VAL A 124 -2.53 2.70 -6.76
CA VAL A 124 -3.68 2.05 -7.40
C VAL A 124 -3.22 1.01 -8.42
N PHE A 125 -3.63 -0.23 -8.17
CA PHE A 125 -3.21 -1.41 -8.92
C PHE A 125 -4.43 -2.17 -9.43
N SER A 126 -4.39 -2.60 -10.69
CA SER A 126 -5.30 -3.66 -11.14
C SER A 126 -4.93 -4.99 -10.46
N ARG A 127 -5.84 -5.96 -10.47
CA ARG A 127 -5.62 -7.30 -9.91
C ARG A 127 -4.32 -7.95 -10.40
N MET A 128 -4.10 -7.96 -11.70
CA MET A 128 -2.90 -8.49 -12.35
C MET A 128 -1.65 -7.66 -12.02
N ALA A 129 -1.81 -6.36 -11.75
CA ALA A 129 -0.68 -5.52 -11.35
C ALA A 129 -0.15 -5.90 -9.96
N VAL A 130 -1.04 -6.24 -9.02
CA VAL A 130 -0.63 -6.79 -7.71
C VAL A 130 0.13 -8.11 -7.87
N GLN A 131 -0.33 -9.00 -8.76
CA GLN A 131 0.37 -10.27 -9.06
C GLN A 131 1.74 -10.03 -9.67
N THR A 132 1.82 -9.12 -10.65
CA THR A 132 3.08 -8.77 -11.33
C THR A 132 4.07 -8.13 -10.37
N TRP A 133 3.59 -7.25 -9.47
CA TRP A 133 4.39 -6.69 -8.39
C TRP A 133 4.94 -7.78 -7.48
N SER A 134 4.09 -8.67 -6.97
CA SER A 134 4.48 -9.78 -6.10
C SER A 134 5.58 -10.64 -6.71
N GLN A 135 5.40 -11.08 -7.96
CA GLN A 135 6.37 -11.92 -8.68
C GLN A 135 7.65 -11.17 -9.06
N GLY A 136 7.55 -9.86 -9.32
CA GLY A 136 8.67 -9.01 -9.72
C GLY A 136 9.49 -8.43 -8.57
N ARG A 137 8.96 -8.42 -7.34
CA ARG A 137 9.55 -7.71 -6.18
C ARG A 137 10.99 -8.10 -5.90
N ALA A 138 11.31 -9.38 -5.90
CA ALA A 138 12.68 -9.84 -5.62
C ALA A 138 13.70 -9.28 -6.62
N ARG A 139 13.32 -9.18 -7.90
CA ARG A 139 14.14 -8.56 -8.95
C ARG A 139 14.33 -7.07 -8.69
N CYS A 140 13.30 -6.36 -8.25
CA CYS A 140 13.39 -4.94 -7.90
C CYS A 140 14.33 -4.73 -6.71
N ILE A 141 14.21 -5.55 -5.66
CA ILE A 141 15.10 -5.50 -4.48
C ILE A 141 16.56 -5.71 -4.91
N ALA A 142 16.85 -6.75 -5.68
CA ALA A 142 18.20 -7.04 -6.16
C ALA A 142 18.75 -5.91 -7.04
N HIS A 143 17.93 -5.34 -7.93
CA HIS A 143 18.32 -4.20 -8.76
C HIS A 143 18.76 -3.00 -7.89
N PHE A 144 17.92 -2.60 -6.94
CA PHE A 144 18.20 -1.44 -6.10
C PHE A 144 19.35 -1.68 -5.12
N GLN A 145 19.49 -2.90 -4.59
CA GLN A 145 20.67 -3.27 -3.79
C GLN A 145 21.98 -3.06 -4.56
N ASN A 146 22.00 -3.43 -5.85
CA ASN A 146 23.16 -3.23 -6.71
C ASN A 146 23.39 -1.73 -6.98
N VAL A 147 22.35 -0.98 -7.34
CA VAL A 147 22.44 0.47 -7.63
C VAL A 147 22.93 1.25 -6.41
N CYS A 148 22.46 0.90 -5.22
CA CYS A 148 22.83 1.58 -3.98
C CYS A 148 24.12 1.05 -3.34
N SER A 149 24.77 0.04 -3.92
CA SER A 149 25.92 -0.66 -3.32
C SER A 149 25.64 -1.16 -1.89
N GLY A 150 24.43 -1.70 -1.69
CA GLY A 150 23.91 -2.09 -0.37
C GLY A 150 22.46 -1.67 -0.18
N ASP A 151 22.04 -1.50 1.07
CA ASP A 151 20.68 -1.09 1.40
C ASP A 151 20.38 0.35 0.96
N CYS A 152 19.37 0.53 0.12
CA CYS A 152 18.90 1.86 -0.26
C CYS A 152 18.23 2.51 0.94
N LYS A 153 18.82 3.62 1.42
CA LYS A 153 18.27 4.41 2.54
C LYS A 153 17.20 5.37 2.03
N TRP A 154 16.14 4.83 1.44
CA TRP A 154 14.98 5.57 0.96
C TRP A 154 13.70 5.12 1.68
N GLY A 155 12.76 6.06 1.76
CA GLY A 155 11.38 5.81 2.17
C GLY A 155 10.45 5.66 0.97
N GLU A 156 9.24 5.18 1.26
CA GLU A 156 8.10 5.26 0.33
C GLU A 156 7.44 6.66 0.36
N ASP A 157 7.83 7.52 1.31
CA ASP A 157 7.37 8.93 1.45
C ASP A 157 8.42 9.97 1.06
#